data_AF-F4QJP0-F1
#
_entry.id   AF-F4QJP0-F1
#
_cell.length_a   1.000
_cell.length_b   1.000
_cell.length_c   1.000
_cell.angle_alpha   90.00
_cell.angle_beta   90.00
_cell.angle_gamma   90.00
#
_symmetry.space_group_name_H-M   'P 1'
#
loop_
_entity.id
_entity.type
_entity.pdbx_description
1 polymer ?
#
loop_
_entity_poly.entity_id
_entity_poly.type
_entity_poly.pdbx_seq_one_letter_code
_entity_poly.pdbx_strand_id
1 'polypeptide(L)'
;MRRKFLGMSQEGLAEVIDLTFQQVQKYERGSNRISASKLYEIARALKAPVAYFFEGYGETEAVEGFSESESEQFVHGFLMTTEGIELAEAFPRIRSAKLRRKVLELVRVLGESEDA
;
A
#
# COMPACT_ATOMS: atom_id res chain seq x y z
N MET A 1 3.90 7.54 11.77
CA MET A 1 4.03 7.24 13.23
C MET A 1 5.05 8.12 13.97
N ARG A 2 6.17 8.56 13.36
CA ARG A 2 7.16 9.47 13.98
C ARG A 2 6.58 10.74 14.62
N ARG A 3 5.58 11.35 13.98
CA ARG A 3 4.83 12.50 14.51
C ARG A 3 4.31 12.27 15.93
N LYS A 4 3.75 11.09 16.22
CA LYS A 4 3.23 10.74 17.55
C LYS A 4 4.34 10.65 18.60
N PHE A 5 5.51 10.13 18.23
CA PHE A 5 6.69 10.12 19.11
C PHE A 5 7.21 11.53 19.44
N LEU A 6 6.94 12.50 18.57
CA LEU A 6 7.25 13.92 18.81
C LEU A 6 6.13 14.67 19.55
N GLY A 7 5.05 13.98 19.94
CA GLY A 7 3.87 14.62 20.57
C GLY A 7 3.11 15.58 19.66
N MET A 8 3.37 15.54 18.35
CA MET A 8 2.76 16.45 17.37
C MET A 8 1.39 15.88 16.93
N SER A 9 0.35 16.72 16.82
CA SER A 9 -0.97 16.33 16.27
C SER A 9 -0.97 16.40 14.74
N GLN A 10 -1.97 15.80 14.06
CA GLN A 10 -2.04 15.87 12.59
C GLN A 10 -2.30 17.31 12.15
N GLU A 11 -3.12 18.04 12.91
CA GLU A 11 -3.39 19.46 12.78
C GLU A 11 -2.09 20.27 12.91
N GLY A 12 -1.28 19.98 13.94
CA GLY A 12 0.00 20.65 14.15
C GLY A 12 1.01 20.38 13.02
N LEU A 13 1.00 19.18 12.44
CA LEU A 13 1.80 18.91 11.23
C LEU A 13 1.26 19.69 10.02
N ALA A 14 -0.07 19.73 9.87
CA ALA A 14 -0.75 20.39 8.75
C ALA A 14 -0.46 21.89 8.73
N GLU A 15 -0.49 22.56 9.89
CA GLU A 15 -0.11 23.96 10.04
C GLU A 15 1.35 24.23 9.62
N VAL A 16 2.28 23.35 10.02
CA VAL A 16 3.71 23.51 9.71
C VAL A 16 4.01 23.39 8.22
N ILE A 17 3.23 22.59 7.48
CA ILE A 17 3.44 22.34 6.05
C ILE A 17 2.39 23.01 5.16
N ASP A 18 1.62 23.94 5.71
CA ASP A 18 0.56 24.69 5.02
C ASP A 18 -0.40 23.79 4.23
N LEU A 19 -1.00 22.82 4.92
CA LEU A 19 -2.00 21.91 4.40
C LEU A 19 -3.20 21.83 5.34
N THR A 20 -4.30 21.28 4.85
CA THR A 20 -5.44 20.98 5.71
C THR A 20 -5.18 19.71 6.52
N PHE A 21 -5.78 19.63 7.72
CA PHE A 21 -5.79 18.41 8.53
C PHE A 21 -6.21 17.17 7.71
N GLN A 22 -7.26 17.30 6.90
CA GLN A 22 -7.74 16.22 6.05
C GLN A 22 -6.70 15.77 5.03
N GLN A 23 -5.90 16.68 4.48
CA GLN A 23 -4.84 16.33 3.53
C GLN A 23 -3.71 15.54 4.22
N VAL A 24 -3.30 15.98 5.42
CA VAL A 24 -2.33 15.22 6.24
C VAL A 24 -2.89 13.85 6.60
N GLN A 25 -4.17 13.74 6.92
CA GLN A 25 -4.82 12.46 7.18
C GLN A 25 -4.82 11.54 5.94
N LYS A 26 -5.00 12.08 4.73
CA LYS A 26 -4.90 11.32 3.47
C LYS A 26 -3.47 10.87 3.19
N TYR A 27 -2.47 11.69 3.53
CA TYR A 27 -1.06 11.31 3.45
C TYR A 27 -0.70 10.20 4.44
N GLU A 28 -1.12 10.31 5.70
CA GLU A 28 -0.85 9.28 6.70
C GLU A 28 -1.56 7.95 6.41
N ARG A 29 -2.68 7.97 5.66
CA ARG A 29 -3.39 6.77 5.19
C ARG A 29 -2.93 6.25 3.83
N GLY A 30 -1.99 6.94 3.17
CA GLY A 30 -1.50 6.57 1.83
C GLY A 30 -2.51 6.72 0.69
N SER A 31 -3.68 7.32 0.94
CA SER A 31 -4.72 7.47 -0.09
C SER A 31 -4.40 8.58 -1.11
N ASN A 32 -3.46 9.48 -0.78
CA ASN A 32 -2.97 10.53 -1.67
C ASN A 32 -1.45 10.44 -1.83
N ARG A 33 -0.96 10.65 -3.05
CA ARG A 33 0.47 10.84 -3.32
C ARG A 33 0.96 12.16 -2.72
N ILE A 34 2.21 12.18 -2.28
CA ILE A 34 2.88 13.35 -1.71
C ILE A 34 3.87 13.88 -2.75
N SER A 35 3.86 15.18 -3.04
CA SER A 35 4.87 15.79 -3.91
C SER A 35 6.23 15.82 -3.21
N ALA A 36 7.33 15.83 -3.97
CA ALA A 36 8.68 15.87 -3.40
C ALA A 36 8.90 17.10 -2.48
N SER A 37 8.34 18.26 -2.84
CA SER A 37 8.39 19.47 -1.99
C SER A 37 7.71 19.25 -0.64
N LYS A 38 6.50 18.67 -0.64
CA LYS A 38 5.77 18.39 0.60
C LYS A 38 6.44 17.31 1.43
N LEU A 39 7.00 16.27 0.80
CA LEU A 39 7.78 15.26 1.50
C LEU A 39 9.00 15.86 2.21
N TYR A 40 9.70 16.80 1.55
CA TYR A 40 10.81 17.54 2.14
C TYR A 40 10.37 18.39 3.35
N GLU A 41 9.27 19.14 3.23
CA GLU A 41 8.70 19.93 4.33
C GLU A 41 8.32 19.03 5.54
N ILE A 42 7.66 17.90 5.28
CA ILE A 42 7.30 16.91 6.30
C ILE A 42 8.56 16.34 6.97
N ALA A 43 9.61 16.02 6.22
CA ALA A 43 10.86 15.53 6.78
C ALA A 43 11.47 16.52 7.78
N ARG A 44 11.48 17.81 7.44
CA ARG A 44 11.95 18.86 8.35
C ARG A 44 11.06 18.99 9.58
N ALA A 45 9.75 19.00 9.40
CA ALA A 45 8.79 19.08 10.51
C ALA A 45 8.97 17.93 11.51
N LEU A 46 9.26 16.73 10.99
CA LEU A 46 9.49 15.53 11.79
C LEU A 46 10.95 15.35 12.23
N LYS A 47 11.82 16.34 11.98
CA LYS A 47 13.26 16.29 12.32
C LYS A 47 13.90 14.98 11.88
N ALA A 48 13.68 14.61 10.63
CA ALA A 48 14.19 13.38 10.02
C ALA A 48 14.84 13.68 8.67
N PRO A 49 15.85 12.90 8.24
CA PRO A 49 16.30 12.94 6.85
C PRO A 49 15.16 12.47 5.94
N VAL A 50 15.09 12.98 4.70
CA VAL A 50 14.07 12.56 3.72
C VAL A 50 14.14 11.04 3.46
N ALA A 51 15.34 10.45 3.54
CA ALA A 51 15.56 9.01 3.42
C ALA A 51 14.75 8.18 4.43
N TYR A 52 14.39 8.74 5.59
CA TYR A 52 13.57 8.08 6.61
C TYR A 52 12.25 7.51 6.06
N PHE A 53 11.62 8.22 5.11
CA PHE A 53 10.34 7.77 4.52
C PHE A 53 10.51 6.61 3.53
N PHE A 54 11.74 6.31 3.14
CA PHE A 54 12.10 5.24 2.22
C PHE A 54 12.87 4.11 2.92
N GLU A 55 13.07 4.18 4.25
CA GLU A 55 13.64 3.07 5.01
C GLU A 55 12.71 1.85 4.88
N GLY A 56 13.23 0.73 4.35
CA GLY A 56 12.45 -0.45 4.00
C GLY A 56 11.84 -0.44 2.59
N TYR A 57 11.91 0.67 1.87
CA TYR A 57 11.69 0.74 0.41
C TYR A 57 13.04 0.58 -0.29
N GLY A 58 13.29 -0.58 -0.90
CA GLY A 58 14.52 -0.83 -1.67
C GLY A 58 15.29 -2.11 -1.33
N GLU A 59 14.75 -3.00 -0.47
CA GLU A 59 15.20 -4.40 -0.43
C GLU A 59 14.60 -5.26 -1.57
N THR A 60 13.72 -4.66 -2.38
CA THR A 60 13.24 -5.24 -3.63
C THR A 60 13.72 -4.34 -4.77
N GLU A 61 14.29 -4.98 -5.78
CA GLU A 61 15.08 -4.45 -6.89
C GLU A 61 14.48 -3.21 -7.57
N ALA A 62 15.38 -2.40 -8.14
CA ALA A 62 15.08 -1.18 -8.89
C ALA A 62 13.93 -1.37 -9.89
N VAL A 63 12.80 -0.71 -9.63
CA VAL A 63 11.66 -0.69 -10.55
C VAL A 63 11.80 0.55 -11.44
N GLU A 64 12.03 0.32 -12.73
CA GLU A 64 11.86 1.33 -13.77
C GLU A 64 10.40 1.81 -13.79
N GLY A 65 10.18 3.13 -13.66
CA GLY A 65 8.97 3.79 -14.15
C GLY A 65 7.77 3.82 -13.20
N PHE A 66 7.32 5.03 -12.87
CA PHE A 66 6.11 5.33 -12.11
C PHE A 66 4.81 5.03 -12.91
N SER A 67 4.49 3.76 -13.11
CA SER A 67 3.11 3.30 -13.31
C SER A 67 2.94 1.94 -12.64
N GLU A 68 2.00 1.81 -11.71
CA GLU A 68 1.61 0.50 -11.18
C GLU A 68 1.18 -0.36 -12.36
N SER A 69 1.84 -1.51 -12.54
CA SER A 69 1.45 -2.44 -13.60
C SER A 69 0.02 -2.93 -13.35
N GLU A 70 -0.73 -3.27 -14.40
CA GLU A 70 -2.10 -3.79 -14.25
C GLU A 70 -2.16 -4.98 -13.28
N SER A 71 -1.09 -5.79 -13.23
CA SER A 71 -0.90 -6.87 -12.27
C SER A 71 -0.79 -6.40 -10.81
N GLU A 72 -0.14 -5.26 -10.53
CA GLU A 72 -0.06 -4.69 -9.18
C GLU A 72 -1.40 -4.15 -8.72
N GLN A 73 -2.15 -3.48 -9.61
CA GLN A 73 -3.50 -3.01 -9.33
C GLN A 73 -4.46 -4.19 -9.08
N PHE A 74 -4.33 -5.26 -9.85
CA PHE A 74 -5.11 -6.49 -9.68
C PHE A 74 -4.81 -7.20 -8.35
N VAL A 75 -3.52 -7.34 -7.99
CA VAL A 75 -3.11 -7.92 -6.70
C VAL A 75 -3.58 -7.04 -5.54
N HIS A 76 -3.47 -5.72 -5.66
CA HIS A 76 -3.96 -4.79 -4.65
C HIS A 76 -5.48 -4.89 -4.46
N GLY A 77 -6.25 -4.92 -5.55
CA GLY A 77 -7.71 -5.12 -5.49
C GLY A 77 -8.11 -6.44 -4.85
N PHE A 78 -7.39 -7.52 -5.16
CA PHE A 78 -7.57 -8.82 -4.54
C PHE A 78 -7.28 -8.81 -3.03
N LEU A 79 -6.20 -8.15 -2.59
CA LEU A 79 -5.84 -8.07 -1.17
C LEU A 79 -6.71 -7.11 -0.35
N MET A 80 -7.56 -6.32 -0.99
CA MET A 80 -8.52 -5.42 -0.31
C MET A 80 -9.83 -6.12 0.10
N THR A 81 -10.04 -7.38 -0.30
CA THR A 81 -11.19 -8.18 0.15
C THR A 81 -10.80 -9.11 1.29
N THR A 82 -11.74 -9.36 2.21
CA THR A 82 -11.54 -10.30 3.32
C THR A 82 -11.24 -11.71 2.80
N GLU A 83 -11.99 -12.13 1.79
CA GLU A 83 -11.88 -13.43 1.12
C GLU A 83 -10.55 -13.55 0.36
N GLY A 84 -10.07 -12.47 -0.24
CA GLY A 84 -8.79 -12.43 -0.94
C GLY A 84 -7.60 -12.60 0.01
N ILE A 85 -7.64 -11.95 1.17
CA ILE A 85 -6.64 -12.14 2.24
C ILE A 85 -6.66 -13.59 2.75
N GLU A 86 -7.85 -14.12 3.06
CA GLU A 86 -7.98 -15.50 3.56
C GLU A 86 -7.46 -16.53 2.53
N LEU A 87 -7.77 -16.33 1.25
CA LEU A 87 -7.28 -17.17 0.17
C LEU A 87 -5.76 -17.02 -0.02
N ALA A 88 -5.21 -15.80 0.06
CA ALA A 88 -3.76 -15.55 -0.03
C ALA A 88 -2.99 -16.25 1.11
N GLU A 89 -3.55 -16.31 2.31
CA GLU A 89 -2.95 -17.00 3.46
C GLU A 89 -3.09 -18.53 3.37
N ALA A 90 -4.24 -19.03 2.89
CA ALA A 90 -4.53 -20.46 2.85
C ALA A 90 -3.87 -21.17 1.66
N PHE A 91 -3.80 -20.53 0.49
CA PHE A 91 -3.36 -21.16 -0.76
C PHE A 91 -1.91 -21.72 -0.69
N PRO A 92 -0.91 -21.04 -0.09
CA PRO A 92 0.44 -21.58 0.07
C PRO A 92 0.52 -22.84 0.95
N ARG A 93 -0.46 -23.07 1.84
CA ARG A 93 -0.52 -24.26 2.70
C ARG A 93 -0.81 -25.54 1.89
N ILE A 94 -1.34 -25.40 0.67
CA ILE A 94 -1.56 -26.52 -0.27
C ILE A 94 -0.21 -26.92 -0.89
N ARG A 95 0.51 -27.86 -0.27
CA ARG A 95 1.84 -28.29 -0.74
C ARG A 95 1.83 -28.92 -2.14
N SER A 96 0.75 -29.59 -2.52
CA SER A 96 0.62 -30.25 -3.83
C SER A 96 0.34 -29.24 -4.95
N ALA A 97 1.27 -29.13 -5.91
CA ALA A 97 1.08 -28.33 -7.12
C ALA A 97 -0.10 -28.82 -7.98
N LYS A 98 -0.45 -30.11 -7.92
CA LYS A 98 -1.63 -30.65 -8.61
C LYS A 98 -2.93 -30.12 -7.99
N LEU A 99 -2.99 -30.01 -6.67
CA LEU A 99 -4.16 -29.47 -5.97
C LEU A 99 -4.28 -27.96 -6.15
N ARG A 100 -3.18 -27.21 -6.06
CA ARG A 100 -3.18 -25.76 -6.35
C ARG A 100 -3.73 -25.45 -7.75
N ARG A 101 -3.36 -26.24 -8.77
CA ARG A 101 -3.91 -26.12 -10.13
C ARG A 101 -5.42 -26.36 -10.19
N LYS A 102 -5.93 -27.38 -9.50
CA LYS A 102 -7.38 -27.66 -9.43
C LYS A 102 -8.17 -26.54 -8.75
N VAL A 103 -7.62 -25.95 -7.70
CA VAL A 103 -8.23 -24.80 -7.01
C VAL A 103 -8.32 -23.60 -7.96
N LEU A 104 -7.25 -23.31 -8.70
CA LEU A 104 -7.25 -22.24 -9.70
C LEU A 104 -8.24 -22.50 -10.84
N GLU A 105 -8.35 -23.74 -11.30
CA GLU A 105 -9.32 -24.16 -12.31
C GLU A 105 -10.76 -23.93 -11.83
N LEU A 106 -11.07 -24.32 -10.58
CA LEU A 106 -12.39 -24.08 -9.98
C LEU A 106 -12.71 -22.58 -9.89
N VAL A 107 -11.76 -21.76 -9.41
CA VAL A 107 -11.95 -20.31 -9.32
C VAL A 107 -12.21 -19.68 -10.69
N ARG A 108 -11.52 -20.14 -11.74
CA ARG A 108 -11.77 -19.68 -13.12
C ARG A 108 -13.17 -20.03 -13.60
N VAL A 109 -13.57 -21.29 -13.44
CA VAL A 109 -14.91 -21.76 -13.87
C VAL A 109 -16.02 -20.99 -13.15
N LEU A 110 -15.86 -20.72 -11.86
CA LEU A 110 -16.84 -19.96 -11.08
C LEU A 110 -16.89 -18.48 -11.53
N GLY A 111 -15.74 -17.87 -11.80
CA GLY A 111 -15.68 -16.48 -12.29
C GLY A 111 -16.24 -16.28 -13.69
N GLU A 112 -16.20 -17.31 -14.54
CA GLU A 112 -16.82 -17.31 -15.88
C GLU A 112 -18.33 -17.61 -15.84
N SER A 113 -18.86 -18.06 -14.69
CA SER A 113 -20.25 -18.50 -14.55
C SER A 113 -21.25 -17.42 -14.10
N GLU A 114 -20.79 -16.22 -13.76
CA GLU A 114 -21.66 -15.08 -13.40
C GLU A 114 -22.18 -14.27 -14.62
N ASP A 115 -21.83 -14.67 -15.84
CA ASP A 115 -22.32 -14.08 -17.10
C ASP A 115 -23.49 -14.85 -17.76
N ALA A 116 -24.31 -15.58 -16.98
CA ALA A 116 -25.49 -16.33 -17.46
C ALA A 116 -26.80 -15.98 -16.71
#